data_AF-A0A9W7J6N8-F1
#
_entry.id   AF-A0A9W7J6N8-F1
#
_cell.length_a   1.000
_cell.length_b   1.000
_cell.length_c   1.000
_cell.angle_alpha   90.00
_cell.angle_beta   90.00
_cell.angle_gamma   90.00
#
_symmetry.space_group_name_H-M   'P 1'
#
loop_
_entity.id
_entity.type
_entity.pdbx_description
1 polymer ?
#
loop_
_entity_poly.entity_id
_entity_poly.type
_entity_poly.pdbx_seq_one_letter_code
_entity_poly.pdbx_strand_id
1 'polypeptide(L)'
;MSAIIHYLRVWRHYLLGSKFLIMTDNVATSYFQTQKKLNPKQAQWQDFLAEFDYVKQYKSGKANVVADALSRKAEFAATSQVTSPQLEKIKEGLQQEPFSQSSIALVNEGKTRRF
;
A
#
# COMPACT_ATOMS: atom_id res chain seq x y z
N MET A 1 -6.79 3.59 11.31
CA MET A 1 -7.27 2.29 11.82
C MET A 1 -7.32 1.19 10.76
N SER A 2 -8.02 1.38 9.63
CA SER A 2 -8.15 0.35 8.58
C SER A 2 -6.80 -0.21 8.09
N ALA A 3 -5.78 0.63 7.91
CA ALA A 3 -4.44 0.19 7.51
C ALA A 3 -3.83 -0.80 8.52
N ILE A 4 -3.96 -0.54 9.82
CA ILE A 4 -3.46 -1.43 10.88
C ILE A 4 -4.16 -2.79 10.78
N ILE A 5 -5.49 -2.79 10.67
CA ILE A 5 -6.28 -4.03 10.53
C ILE A 5 -5.85 -4.81 9.28
N HIS A 6 -5.67 -4.13 8.15
CA HIS A 6 -5.23 -4.75 6.90
C HIS A 6 -3.86 -5.42 7.04
N TYR A 7 -2.86 -4.70 7.55
CA TYR A 7 -1.51 -5.27 7.74
C TYR A 7 -1.51 -6.41 8.75
N LEU A 8 -2.22 -6.29 9.87
CA LEU A 8 -2.32 -7.40 10.83
C LEU A 8 -3.00 -8.64 10.24
N ARG A 9 -3.93 -8.47 9.30
CA ARG A 9 -4.54 -9.60 8.59
C ARG A 9 -3.56 -10.26 7.61
N VAL A 10 -2.77 -9.47 6.88
CA VAL A 10 -1.76 -9.96 5.92
C VAL A 10 -0.60 -10.67 6.63
N TRP A 11 -0.15 -10.11 7.76
CA TRP A 11 1.01 -10.61 8.52
C TRP A 11 0.62 -11.49 9.71
N ARG A 12 -0.64 -11.93 9.78
CA ARG A 12 -1.21 -12.64 10.93
C ARG A 12 -0.37 -13.84 11.36
N HIS A 13 0.05 -14.66 10.39
CA HIS A 13 0.81 -15.88 10.65
C HIS A 13 2.20 -15.64 11.23
N TYR A 14 2.76 -14.43 11.07
CA TYR A 14 4.03 -14.06 11.69
C TYR A 14 3.88 -13.38 13.05
N LEU A 15 2.74 -12.71 13.27
CA LEU A 15 2.53 -11.86 14.44
C LEU A 15 1.75 -12.55 15.56
N LEU A 16 0.95 -13.57 15.23
CA LEU A 16 0.14 -14.27 16.22
C LEU A 16 1.03 -15.04 17.21
N GLY A 17 0.81 -14.84 18.50
CA GLY A 17 1.59 -15.46 19.58
C GLY A 17 2.91 -14.78 19.93
N SER A 18 3.27 -13.69 19.23
CA SER A 18 4.48 -12.90 19.52
C SER A 18 4.13 -11.49 20.00
N LYS A 19 4.98 -10.93 20.87
CA LYS A 19 4.91 -9.52 21.27
C LYS A 19 5.55 -8.63 20.22
N PHE A 20 4.83 -7.61 19.75
CA PHE A 20 5.36 -6.68 18.75
C PHE A 20 4.92 -5.23 18.98
N LEU A 21 5.53 -4.32 18.21
CA LEU A 21 5.27 -2.89 18.30
C LEU A 21 4.57 -2.38 17.04
N ILE A 22 3.47 -1.65 17.23
CA ILE A 22 2.79 -0.92 16.16
C ILE A 22 3.16 0.56 16.28
N MET A 23 3.96 1.03 15.32
CA MET A 23 4.27 2.45 15.18
C MET A 23 3.30 3.12 14.19
N THR A 24 2.63 4.19 14.60
CA THR A 24 1.73 4.96 13.73
C THR A 24 1.83 6.45 14.01
N ASP A 25 1.69 7.26 12.97
CA ASP A 25 1.56 8.72 13.04
C ASP A 25 0.12 9.20 13.27
N ASN A 26 -0.82 8.27 13.42
CA ASN A 26 -2.21 8.60 13.63
C ASN A 26 -2.57 8.57 15.13
N VAL A 27 -2.55 9.75 15.75
CA VAL A 27 -2.91 9.95 17.17
C VAL A 27 -4.37 9.59 17.45
N ALA A 28 -5.29 9.79 16.51
CA ALA A 28 -6.71 9.47 16.71
C ALA A 28 -6.92 7.97 16.97
N THR A 29 -6.00 7.12 16.50
CA THR A 29 -6.08 5.68 16.72
C THR A 29 -5.56 5.26 18.11
N SER A 30 -4.95 6.17 18.88
CA SER A 30 -4.50 5.89 20.26
C SER A 30 -5.68 5.67 21.21
N TYR A 31 -6.77 6.40 21.02
CA TYR A 31 -7.96 6.33 21.87
C TYR A 31 -8.92 5.18 21.51
N PHE A 32 -8.60 4.41 20.47
CA PHE A 32 -9.51 3.39 19.94
C PHE A 32 -9.89 2.32 20.99
N GLN A 33 -8.94 1.92 21.84
CA GLN A 33 -9.19 0.93 22.89
C GLN A 33 -10.00 1.46 24.07
N THR A 34 -9.94 2.78 24.33
CA THR A 34 -10.58 3.41 25.50
C THR A 34 -11.94 4.04 25.16
N GLN A 35 -12.38 3.94 23.90
CA GLN A 35 -13.58 4.61 23.43
C GLN A 35 -14.85 3.89 23.93
N LYS A 36 -15.69 4.59 24.70
CA LYS A 36 -16.91 4.01 25.33
C LYS A 36 -18.00 3.60 24.34
N LYS A 37 -18.10 4.26 23.19
CA LYS A 37 -19.12 4.00 22.17
C LYS A 37 -18.43 3.63 20.86
N LEU A 38 -18.57 2.38 20.46
CA LEU A 38 -18.04 1.86 19.20
C LEU A 38 -19.19 1.59 18.23
N ASN A 39 -18.99 1.96 16.97
CA ASN A 39 -19.85 1.47 15.89
C ASN A 39 -19.61 -0.05 15.71
N PRO A 40 -20.61 -0.84 15.29
CA PRO A 40 -20.44 -2.26 14.92
C PRO A 40 -19.12 -2.60 14.21
N LYS A 41 -18.69 -1.80 13.22
CA LYS A 41 -17.42 -2.02 12.51
C LYS A 41 -16.19 -1.87 13.40
N GLN A 42 -16.23 -0.92 14.34
CA GLN A 42 -15.15 -0.70 15.30
C GLN A 42 -15.13 -1.79 16.38
N ALA A 43 -16.29 -2.30 16.80
CA ALA A 43 -16.36 -3.44 17.71
C ALA A 43 -15.68 -4.68 17.09
N GLN A 44 -16.00 -5.00 15.83
CA GLN A 44 -15.34 -6.09 15.09
C GLN A 44 -13.81 -5.90 15.00
N TRP A 45 -13.36 -4.65 14.79
CA TRP A 45 -11.93 -4.35 14.79
C TRP A 45 -11.29 -4.52 16.16
N GLN A 46 -12.01 -4.22 17.24
CA GLN A 46 -11.52 -4.41 18.59
C GLN A 46 -11.38 -5.89 18.91
N ASP A 47 -12.37 -6.71 18.57
CA ASP A 47 -12.33 -8.17 18.74
C ASP A 47 -11.13 -8.77 17.98
N PHE A 48 -10.96 -8.38 16.72
CA PHE A 48 -9.82 -8.83 15.91
C PHE A 48 -8.47 -8.42 16.51
N LEU A 49 -8.38 -7.20 17.06
CA LEU A 49 -7.15 -6.72 17.69
C LEU A 49 -6.84 -7.41 19.01
N ALA A 50 -7.86 -7.87 19.75
CA ALA A 50 -7.68 -8.57 21.02
C ALA A 50 -6.93 -9.90 20.87
N GLU A 51 -6.87 -10.45 19.65
CA GLU A 51 -6.13 -11.67 19.34
C GLU A 51 -4.61 -11.48 19.32
N PHE A 52 -4.12 -10.24 19.29
CA PHE A 52 -2.70 -9.92 19.15
C PHE A 52 -2.13 -9.27 20.42
N ASP A 53 -0.89 -9.65 20.77
CA ASP A 53 -0.13 -9.02 21.85
C ASP A 53 0.76 -7.90 21.28
N TYR A 54 0.25 -6.67 21.30
CA TYR A 54 0.96 -5.53 20.73
C TYR A 54 1.01 -4.32 21.66
N VAL A 55 2.08 -3.54 21.52
CA VAL A 55 2.20 -2.20 22.09
C VAL A 55 2.07 -1.18 20.97
N LYS A 56 1.25 -0.14 21.17
CA LYS A 56 1.12 0.96 20.20
C LYS A 56 2.00 2.12 20.65
N GLN A 57 2.81 2.65 19.72
CA GLN A 57 3.60 3.86 19.92
C GLN A 57 3.33 4.88 18.82
N TYR A 58 3.28 6.14 19.21
CA TYR A 58 3.22 7.24 18.27
C TYR A 58 4.60 7.47 17.63
N LYS A 59 4.61 7.60 16.31
CA LYS A 59 5.79 8.02 15.54
C LYS A 59 5.41 9.21 14.68
N SER A 60 6.16 10.31 14.76
CA SER A 60 5.85 11.50 13.95
C SER A 60 5.81 11.16 12.46
N GLY A 61 4.85 11.72 11.72
CA GLY A 61 4.68 11.49 10.27
C GLY A 61 5.96 11.79 9.47
N LYS A 62 6.75 12.80 9.89
CA LYS A 62 8.05 13.12 9.28
C LYS A 62 9.08 11.98 9.41
N ALA A 63 8.96 11.14 10.43
CA ALA A 63 9.79 9.95 10.62
C ALA A 63 9.15 8.68 10.05
N ASN A 64 7.87 8.76 9.65
CA ASN A 64 7.07 7.64 9.14
C ASN A 64 7.01 7.60 7.59
N VAL A 65 7.97 8.25 6.92
CA VAL A 65 7.97 8.46 5.46
C VAL A 65 7.86 7.16 4.68
N VAL A 66 8.54 6.09 5.12
CA VAL A 66 8.52 4.80 4.41
C VAL A 66 7.11 4.18 4.44
N ALA A 67 6.47 4.14 5.62
CA ALA A 67 5.13 3.58 5.75
C ALA A 67 4.09 4.43 5.01
N ASP A 68 4.21 5.75 5.10
CA ASP A 68 3.34 6.70 4.40
C ASP A 68 3.51 6.63 2.87
N ALA A 69 4.73 6.43 2.38
CA ALA A 69 4.98 6.20 0.95
C ALA A 69 4.38 4.87 0.48
N LEU A 70 4.49 3.79 1.28
CA LEU A 70 3.89 2.50 0.95
C LEU A 70 2.37 2.55 0.94
N SER A 71 1.74 3.23 1.89
CA SER A 71 0.28 3.40 1.89
C SER A 71 -0.19 4.23 0.69
N ARG A 72 0.53 5.31 0.33
CA ARG A 72 0.19 6.14 -0.84
C ARG A 72 0.43 5.42 -2.16
N LYS A 73 1.45 4.57 -2.29
CA LYS A 73 1.68 3.80 -3.53
C LYS A 73 0.50 2.88 -3.87
N ALA A 74 -0.16 2.30 -2.88
CA ALA A 74 -1.37 1.50 -3.12
C ALA A 74 -2.52 2.34 -3.70
N GLU A 75 -2.66 3.59 -3.25
CA GLU A 75 -3.65 4.55 -3.76
C GLU A 75 -3.29 4.99 -5.19
N PHE A 76 -2.01 5.24 -5.48
CA PHE A 76 -1.55 5.56 -6.83
C PHE A 76 -1.65 4.37 -7.80
N ALA A 77 -1.42 3.13 -7.37
CA ALA A 77 -1.61 1.95 -8.22
C ALA A 77 -3.07 1.79 -8.67
N ALA A 78 -4.04 2.13 -7.81
CA ALA A 78 -5.45 2.19 -8.18
C ALA A 78 -5.76 3.36 -9.15
N THR A 79 -4.99 4.44 -9.07
CA THR A 79 -5.15 5.65 -9.92
C THR A 79 -4.38 5.56 -11.25
N SER A 80 -3.35 4.71 -11.33
CA SER A 80 -2.52 4.50 -12.53
C SER A 80 -3.17 3.63 -13.61
N GLN A 81 -4.43 3.20 -13.44
CA GLN A 81 -5.25 2.88 -14.61
C GLN A 81 -5.60 4.18 -15.33
N VAL A 82 -4.61 4.74 -16.00
CA VAL A 82 -4.80 5.81 -16.96
C VAL A 82 -5.55 5.18 -18.13
N THR A 83 -6.88 5.16 -18.06
CA THR A 83 -7.74 4.90 -19.21
C THR A 83 -7.88 6.22 -19.97
N SER A 84 -6.77 6.84 -20.35
CA SER A 84 -6.81 8.07 -21.14
C SER A 84 -6.82 7.71 -22.63
N PRO A 85 -7.68 8.33 -23.45
CA PRO A 85 -7.67 8.16 -24.90
C PRO A 85 -6.34 8.63 -25.54
N GLN A 86 -5.49 9.33 -24.77
CA GLN A 86 -4.16 9.73 -25.19
C GLN A 86 -3.18 8.55 -25.20
N LEU A 87 -3.35 7.53 -24.36
CA LEU A 87 -2.48 6.35 -24.38
C LEU A 87 -2.66 5.53 -25.65
N GLU A 88 -3.88 5.44 -26.19
CA GLU A 88 -4.15 4.82 -27.50
C GLU A 88 -3.37 5.56 -28.59
N LYS A 89 -3.48 6.89 -28.65
CA LYS A 89 -2.73 7.72 -29.62
C LYS A 89 -1.21 7.60 -29.47
N ILE A 90 -0.71 7.49 -28.24
CA ILE A 90 0.72 7.30 -27.98
C ILE A 90 1.15 5.90 -28.47
N LYS A 91 0.35 4.85 -28.24
CA LYS A 91 0.63 3.50 -28.75
C LYS A 91 0.62 3.45 -30.28
N GLU A 92 -0.37 4.08 -30.91
CA GLU A 92 -0.45 4.19 -32.37
C GLU A 92 0.77 4.93 -32.94
N GLY A 93 1.15 6.07 -32.36
CA GLY A 93 2.33 6.83 -32.79
C GLY A 93 3.64 6.04 -32.61
N LEU A 94 3.76 5.29 -31.53
CA LEU A 94 4.91 4.40 -31.29
C LEU A 94 4.99 3.24 -32.29
N GLN A 95 3.89 2.83 -32.91
CA GLN A 95 3.91 1.82 -33.97
C GLN A 95 4.32 2.39 -35.33
N GLN A 96 4.22 3.71 -35.56
CA GLN A 96 4.57 4.31 -36.85
C GLN A 96 6.04 4.76 -36.95
N GLU A 97 6.72 4.94 -35.81
CA GLU A 97 8.12 5.34 -35.77
C GLU A 97 9.08 4.14 -35.97
N PRO A 98 9.95 4.14 -36.99
CA PRO A 98 10.84 3.00 -37.31
C PRO A 98 11.79 2.63 -36.16
N PHE A 99 12.25 3.63 -35.38
CA PHE A 99 13.12 3.42 -34.22
C PHE A 99 12.39 2.73 -33.04
N SER A 100 11.10 2.99 -32.90
CA SER A 100 10.27 2.39 -31.86
C SER A 100 10.00 0.92 -32.16
N GLN A 101 9.77 0.57 -33.42
CA GLN A 101 9.60 -0.83 -33.84
C GLN A 101 10.86 -1.67 -33.60
N SER A 102 12.05 -1.14 -33.91
CA SER A 102 13.31 -1.84 -33.65
C SER A 102 13.58 -2.03 -32.16
N SER A 103 13.23 -1.03 -31.35
CA SER A 103 13.32 -1.12 -29.88
C SER A 103 12.34 -2.15 -29.30
N ILE A 104 11.10 -2.21 -29.80
CA ILE A 104 10.10 -3.22 -29.40
C ILE A 104 10.55 -4.63 -29.78
N ALA A 105 11.11 -4.81 -30.98
CA ALA A 105 11.65 -6.09 -31.43
C ALA A 105 12.81 -6.56 -30.53
N LEU A 106 13.74 -5.68 -30.18
CA LEU A 106 14.86 -6.00 -29.28
C LEU A 106 14.41 -6.37 -27.86
N VAL A 107 13.36 -5.73 -27.36
CA VAL A 107 12.74 -6.06 -26.07
C VAL A 107 12.07 -7.44 -26.14
N ASN A 108 11.35 -7.75 -27.22
CA ASN A 108 10.73 -9.06 -27.44
C ASN A 108 11.76 -10.19 -27.62
N GLU A 109 12.94 -9.87 -28.14
CA GLU A 109 14.09 -10.78 -28.21
C GLU A 109 14.84 -10.94 -26.86
N GLY A 110 14.38 -10.28 -25.79
CA GLY A 110 14.99 -10.36 -24.45
C GLY A 110 16.34 -9.64 -24.33
N LYS A 111 16.73 -8.84 -25.32
CA LYS A 111 18.00 -8.09 -25.33
C LYS A 111 17.79 -6.69 -24.74
N THR A 112 17.45 -6.62 -23.46
CA THR A 112 17.22 -5.35 -22.74
C THR A 112 18.49 -4.70 -22.18
N ARG A 113 19.68 -5.27 -22.41
CA ARG A 113 20.96 -4.70 -21.99
C ARG A 113 21.82 -4.29 -23.18
N ARG A 114 21.56 -3.11 -23.72
CA ARG A 114 22.57 -2.30 -24.42
C ARG A 114 22.21 -0.82 -24.32
N PHE A 115 22.20 -0.32 -23.09
CA PHE A 115 22.58 1.04 -22.72
C PHE A 115 23.26 0.96 -21.35
#